data_AF-A0A7W4KG16-F1
#
_entry.id   AF-A0A7W4KG16-F1
#
_cell.length_a   1.000
_cell.length_b   1.000
_cell.length_c   1.000
_cell.angle_alpha   90.00
_cell.angle_beta   90.00
_cell.angle_gamma   90.00
#
_symmetry.space_group_name_H-M   'P 1'
#
loop_
_entity.id
_entity.type
_entity.pdbx_description
1 polymer ?
#
loop_
_entity_poly.entity_id
_entity_poly.type
_entity_poly.pdbx_seq_one_letter_code
_entity_poly.pdbx_strand_id
1 'polypeptide(L)'
;MAGFFDGLVNKLTELADSTGLTDQVHQHLAELTSPTGISTLLNQAEQAGLGDKVRSWIGNGQNLPVSPEELRSILSNQQVQALVDRTGLPAATILPALAQFLPAAVDHQTPAGAPPAA
;
A
#
# COMPACT_ATOMS: atom_id res chain seq x y z
N MET A 1 -9.69 16.37 -39.40
CA MET A 1 -9.29 16.69 -38.01
C MET A 1 -8.69 15.44 -37.35
N ALA A 2 -7.44 15.10 -37.69
CA ALA A 2 -6.79 13.84 -37.27
C ALA A 2 -5.38 14.10 -36.69
N GLY A 3 -5.24 15.10 -35.83
CA GLY A 3 -3.95 15.47 -35.20
C GLY A 3 -4.01 15.63 -33.68
N PHE A 4 -5.21 15.59 -33.08
CA PHE A 4 -5.36 15.74 -31.63
C PHE A 4 -5.01 14.45 -30.86
N PHE A 5 -5.34 13.29 -31.41
CA PHE A 5 -5.14 11.99 -30.74
C PHE A 5 -3.67 11.55 -30.76
N ASP A 6 -2.95 11.82 -31.85
CA ASP A 6 -1.52 11.53 -31.99
C ASP A 6 -0.68 12.38 -31.03
N GLY A 7 -1.06 13.66 -30.87
CA GLY A 7 -0.45 14.55 -29.88
C GLY A 7 -0.71 14.12 -28.43
N LEU A 8 -1.85 13.47 -28.13
CA LEU A 8 -2.12 12.92 -26.80
C LEU A 8 -1.32 11.65 -26.54
N VAL A 9 -1.19 10.75 -27.52
CA VAL A 9 -0.40 9.52 -27.38
C VAL A 9 1.08 9.86 -27.24
N ASN A 10 1.61 10.79 -28.04
CA ASN A 10 3.01 11.17 -27.94
C ASN A 10 3.30 11.89 -26.61
N LYS A 11 2.35 12.67 -26.09
CA LYS A 11 2.46 13.33 -24.78
C LYS A 11 2.26 12.35 -23.61
N LEU A 12 1.49 11.28 -23.78
CA LEU A 12 1.36 10.19 -22.80
C LEU A 12 2.60 9.29 -22.79
N THR A 13 3.22 9.03 -23.92
CA THR A 13 4.51 8.32 -24.01
C THR A 13 5.63 9.18 -23.44
N GLU A 14 5.65 10.48 -23.73
CA GLU A 14 6.59 11.43 -23.15
C GLU A 14 6.35 11.58 -21.64
N LEU A 15 5.10 11.56 -21.16
CA LEU A 15 4.79 11.48 -19.72
C LEU A 15 5.19 10.12 -19.15
N ALA A 16 4.95 8.98 -19.80
CA ALA A 16 5.34 7.67 -19.29
C ALA A 16 6.88 7.52 -19.17
N ASP A 17 7.62 8.12 -20.11
CA ASP A 17 9.09 8.17 -20.13
C ASP A 17 9.65 9.23 -19.16
N SER A 18 8.97 10.39 -19.02
CA SER A 18 9.39 11.49 -18.14
C SER A 18 8.88 11.42 -16.69
N THR A 19 7.84 10.64 -16.40
CA THR A 19 7.24 10.59 -15.04
C THR A 19 7.68 9.41 -14.20
N GLY A 20 8.41 8.43 -14.75
CA GLY A 20 8.85 7.28 -13.96
C GLY A 20 7.69 6.63 -13.21
N LEU A 21 6.50 6.51 -13.82
CA LEU A 21 5.30 5.96 -13.17
C LEU A 21 5.55 4.57 -12.55
N THR A 22 6.37 3.75 -13.21
CA THR A 22 6.86 2.47 -12.68
C THR A 22 7.73 2.66 -11.43
N ASP A 23 8.61 3.67 -11.45
CA ASP A 23 9.41 4.07 -10.29
C ASP A 23 8.51 4.58 -9.17
N GLN A 24 7.46 5.37 -9.47
CA GLN A 24 6.50 5.85 -8.48
C GLN A 24 5.67 4.74 -7.83
N VAL A 25 5.36 3.66 -8.56
CA VAL A 25 4.71 2.48 -7.99
C VAL A 25 5.68 1.75 -7.05
N HIS A 26 6.94 1.60 -7.46
CA HIS A 26 7.97 1.01 -6.61
C HIS A 26 8.28 1.87 -5.38
N GLN A 27 8.34 3.19 -5.53
CA GLN A 27 8.58 4.15 -4.44
C GLN A 27 7.45 4.09 -3.43
N HIS A 28 6.18 4.09 -3.85
CA HIS A 28 5.06 3.97 -2.92
C HIS A 28 4.97 2.60 -2.26
N LEU A 29 5.27 1.51 -2.97
CA LEU A 29 5.34 0.19 -2.33
C LEU A 29 6.47 0.14 -1.30
N ALA A 30 7.64 0.68 -1.65
CA ALA A 30 8.76 0.81 -0.74
C ALA A 30 8.40 1.70 0.46
N GLU A 31 7.63 2.77 0.25
CA GLU A 31 7.17 3.71 1.28
C GLU A 31 6.15 3.06 2.21
N LEU A 32 5.21 2.25 1.70
CA LEU A 32 4.25 1.49 2.51
C LEU A 32 4.93 0.42 3.37
N THR A 33 5.97 -0.23 2.84
CA THR A 33 6.80 -1.18 3.59
C THR A 33 7.93 -0.53 4.38
N SER A 34 8.11 0.78 4.22
CA SER A 34 9.17 1.51 4.92
C SER A 34 8.85 1.58 6.41
N PRO A 35 9.86 1.83 7.23
CA PRO A 35 9.69 2.22 8.61
C PRO A 35 8.53 3.17 8.93
N THR A 36 8.43 4.22 8.13
CA THR A 36 7.42 5.27 8.27
C THR A 36 6.05 4.77 7.83
N GLY A 37 6.00 3.96 6.76
CA GLY A 37 4.77 3.34 6.28
C GLY A 37 4.18 2.36 7.29
N ILE A 38 5.00 1.50 7.87
CA ILE A 38 4.60 0.56 8.93
C ILE A 38 4.12 1.30 10.18
N SER A 39 4.83 2.37 10.58
CA SER A 39 4.39 3.23 11.69
C SER A 39 3.05 3.93 11.39
N THR A 40 2.82 4.30 10.13
CA THR A 40 1.56 4.91 9.68
C THR A 40 0.41 3.89 9.66
N LEU A 41 0.67 2.65 9.24
CA LEU A 41 -0.28 1.54 9.35
C LEU A 41 -0.64 1.24 10.81
N LEU A 42 0.36 1.23 11.70
CA LEU A 42 0.14 1.03 13.13
C LEU A 42 -0.72 2.15 13.72
N ASN A 43 -0.41 3.40 13.43
CA ASN A 43 -1.21 4.55 13.89
C ASN A 43 -2.66 4.47 13.39
N GLN A 44 -2.87 4.18 12.10
CA GLN A 44 -4.22 4.05 11.55
C GLN A 44 -4.97 2.85 12.16
N ALA A 45 -4.27 1.74 12.41
CA ALA A 45 -4.86 0.59 13.07
C ALA A 45 -5.19 0.87 14.53
N GLU A 46 -4.35 1.59 15.28
CA GLU A 46 -4.66 2.04 16.63
C GLU A 46 -5.90 2.94 16.65
N GLN A 47 -6.05 3.85 15.68
CA GLN A 47 -7.25 4.67 15.52
C GLN A 47 -8.50 3.85 15.19
N ALA A 48 -8.35 2.75 14.45
CA ALA A 48 -9.42 1.81 14.12
C ALA A 48 -9.69 0.76 15.23
N GLY A 49 -8.91 0.75 16.33
CA GLY A 49 -9.00 -0.27 17.39
C GLY A 49 -8.41 -1.64 17.00
N LEU A 50 -7.62 -1.69 15.92
CA LEU A 50 -6.97 -2.88 15.35
C LEU A 50 -5.45 -2.88 15.56
N GLY A 51 -4.93 -1.98 16.41
CA GLY A 51 -3.50 -1.79 16.64
C GLY A 51 -2.77 -3.08 17.03
N ASP A 52 -3.39 -3.95 17.84
CA ASP A 52 -2.82 -5.23 18.27
C ASP A 52 -2.55 -6.18 17.09
N LYS A 53 -3.36 -6.14 16.03
CA LYS A 53 -3.12 -6.93 14.82
C LYS A 53 -1.88 -6.45 14.09
N VAL A 54 -1.77 -5.14 13.86
CA VAL A 54 -0.59 -4.59 13.17
C VAL A 54 0.67 -4.77 14.01
N ARG A 55 0.59 -4.60 15.34
CA ARG A 55 1.69 -4.90 16.25
C ARG A 55 2.14 -6.35 16.18
N SER A 56 1.22 -7.29 15.95
CA SER A 56 1.58 -8.71 15.80
C SER A 56 2.41 -9.00 14.55
N TRP A 57 2.30 -8.14 13.53
CA TRP A 57 3.09 -8.21 12.30
C TRP A 57 4.44 -7.52 12.44
N ILE A 58 4.58 -6.63 13.42
CA ILE A 58 5.80 -5.87 13.67
C ILE A 58 6.66 -6.68 14.65
N GLY A 59 7.66 -7.35 14.09
CA GLY A 59 8.58 -8.21 14.83
C GLY A 59 8.24 -9.70 14.76
N ASN A 60 8.94 -10.52 15.55
CA ASN A 60 8.96 -11.98 15.38
C ASN A 60 7.73 -12.73 15.97
N GLY A 61 6.55 -12.12 15.93
CA GLY A 61 5.31 -12.65 16.53
C GLY A 61 4.54 -13.60 15.60
N GLN A 62 3.43 -14.14 16.11
CA GLN A 62 2.44 -14.79 15.23
C GLN A 62 1.65 -13.70 14.50
N ASN A 63 1.78 -13.65 13.18
CA ASN A 63 1.01 -12.72 12.35
C ASN A 63 -0.49 -12.99 12.49
N LEU A 64 -1.21 -12.09 13.15
CA LEU A 64 -2.66 -12.21 13.30
C LEU A 64 -3.34 -11.98 11.95
N PRO A 65 -4.32 -12.82 11.58
CA PRO A 65 -5.09 -12.61 10.36
C PRO A 65 -5.93 -11.33 10.47
N VAL A 66 -6.02 -10.61 9.36
CA VAL A 66 -6.86 -9.41 9.21
C VAL A 66 -7.87 -9.64 8.10
N SER A 67 -9.08 -9.11 8.28
CA SER A 67 -10.15 -9.17 7.29
C SER A 67 -10.03 -8.00 6.29
N PRO A 68 -10.54 -8.14 5.06
CA PRO A 68 -10.58 -7.05 4.07
C PRO A 68 -11.22 -5.77 4.60
N GLU A 69 -12.27 -5.90 5.42
CA GLU A 69 -13.01 -4.81 6.04
C GLU A 69 -12.18 -4.09 7.10
N GLU A 70 -11.45 -4.84 7.92
CA GLU A 70 -10.52 -4.33 8.92
C GLU A 70 -9.37 -3.58 8.22
N LEU A 71 -8.83 -4.15 7.14
CA LEU A 71 -7.79 -3.52 6.33
C LEU A 71 -8.27 -2.23 5.67
N ARG A 72 -9.53 -2.16 5.27
CA ARG A 72 -10.12 -0.93 4.73
C ARG A 72 -10.19 0.17 5.78
N SER A 73 -10.43 -0.19 7.04
CA SER A 73 -10.37 0.75 8.18
C SER A 73 -8.94 1.22 8.46
N ILE A 74 -7.94 0.36 8.27
CA ILE A 74 -6.52 0.70 8.47
C ILE A 74 -5.97 1.54 7.30
N LEU A 75 -6.22 1.17 6.04
CA LEU A 75 -5.64 1.83 4.87
C LEU A 75 -6.36 3.13 4.47
N SER A 76 -7.40 3.56 5.18
CA SER A 76 -8.23 4.70 4.79
C SER A 76 -8.87 4.55 3.38
N ASN A 77 -10.03 5.17 3.18
CA ASN A 77 -10.71 5.01 1.89
C ASN A 77 -9.90 5.60 0.72
N GLN A 78 -9.05 6.61 0.98
CA GLN A 78 -8.23 7.27 -0.03
C GLN A 78 -7.06 6.40 -0.54
N GLN A 79 -6.36 5.64 0.32
CA GLN A 79 -5.25 4.79 -0.14
C GLN A 79 -5.80 3.58 -0.88
N VAL A 80 -6.92 3.02 -0.42
CA VAL A 80 -7.65 1.98 -1.13
C VAL A 80 -8.08 2.47 -2.52
N GLN A 81 -8.60 3.69 -2.63
CA GLN A 81 -8.97 4.27 -3.93
C GLN A 81 -7.75 4.47 -4.83
N ALA A 82 -6.62 4.95 -4.29
CA ALA A 82 -5.38 5.10 -5.05
C ALA A 82 -4.86 3.76 -5.59
N LEU A 83 -5.02 2.67 -4.83
CA LEU A 83 -4.69 1.32 -5.29
C LEU A 83 -5.63 0.85 -6.40
N VAL A 84 -6.94 1.14 -6.28
CA VAL A 84 -7.93 0.85 -7.34
C VAL A 84 -7.58 1.58 -8.63
N ASP A 85 -7.34 2.89 -8.55
CA ASP A 85 -7.05 3.73 -9.70
C ASP A 85 -5.73 3.33 -10.39
N ARG A 86 -4.75 2.84 -9.63
CA ARG A 86 -3.45 2.41 -10.18
C ARG A 86 -3.45 1.00 -10.72
N THR A 87 -4.13 0.06 -10.06
CA THR A 87 -4.15 -1.36 -10.49
C THR A 87 -5.25 -1.65 -11.51
N GLY A 88 -6.25 -0.76 -11.61
CA GLY A 88 -7.47 -0.99 -12.38
C GLY A 88 -8.36 -2.09 -11.79
N LEU A 89 -8.03 -2.62 -10.60
CA LEU A 89 -8.79 -3.66 -9.93
C LEU A 89 -9.72 -3.05 -8.87
N PRO A 90 -10.91 -3.63 -8.64
CA PRO A 90 -11.79 -3.14 -7.59
C PRO A 90 -11.21 -3.41 -6.19
N ALA A 91 -11.50 -2.52 -5.24
CA ALA A 91 -11.05 -2.64 -3.85
C ALA A 91 -11.41 -3.99 -3.22
N ALA A 92 -12.57 -4.55 -3.59
CA ALA A 92 -13.04 -5.86 -3.15
C ALA A 92 -12.13 -7.03 -3.57
N THR A 93 -11.27 -6.84 -4.58
CA THR A 93 -10.27 -7.82 -5.03
C THR A 93 -8.90 -7.53 -4.41
N ILE A 94 -8.54 -6.26 -4.27
CA ILE A 94 -7.22 -5.85 -3.73
C ILE A 94 -7.15 -6.08 -2.23
N LEU A 95 -8.17 -5.68 -1.47
CA LEU A 95 -8.22 -5.80 -0.01
C LEU A 95 -8.01 -7.24 0.49
N PRO A 96 -8.67 -8.28 -0.05
CA PRO A 96 -8.41 -9.66 0.39
C PRO A 96 -7.01 -10.17 0.04
N ALA A 97 -6.43 -9.72 -1.08
CA ALA A 97 -5.04 -10.05 -1.39
C ALA A 97 -4.10 -9.38 -0.37
N LEU A 98 -4.28 -8.09 -0.09
CA LEU A 98 -3.52 -7.39 0.95
C LEU A 98 -3.71 -8.04 2.32
N ALA A 99 -4.91 -8.50 2.66
CA ALA A 99 -5.19 -9.19 3.93
C ALA A 99 -4.37 -10.45 4.14
N GLN A 100 -4.05 -11.17 3.05
CA GLN A 100 -3.22 -12.36 3.11
C GLN A 100 -1.72 -12.05 3.10
N PHE A 101 -1.29 -11.06 2.31
CA PHE A 101 0.13 -10.82 2.06
C PHE A 101 0.76 -9.72 2.93
N LEU A 102 -0.02 -8.72 3.36
CA LEU A 102 0.47 -7.57 4.12
C LEU A 102 1.07 -7.97 5.48
N PRO A 103 0.46 -8.86 6.28
CA PRO A 103 1.07 -9.31 7.53
C PRO A 103 2.48 -9.88 7.35
N ALA A 104 2.66 -10.76 6.36
CA ALA A 104 3.95 -11.37 6.05
C ALA A 104 4.96 -10.37 5.46
N ALA A 105 4.49 -9.38 4.68
CA ALA A 105 5.35 -8.34 4.12
C ALA A 105 5.89 -7.39 5.21
N VAL A 106 5.05 -7.01 6.18
CA VAL A 106 5.44 -6.18 7.33
C VAL A 106 6.42 -6.92 8.23
N ASP A 107 6.16 -8.20 8.51
CA ASP A 107 7.07 -9.08 9.27
C ASP A 107 8.46 -9.15 8.62
N HIS A 108 8.52 -9.43 7.31
CA HIS A 108 9.78 -9.53 6.57
C HIS A 108 10.58 -8.19 6.52
N GLN A 109 9.90 -7.06 6.66
CA GLN A 109 10.51 -5.72 6.68
C GLN A 109 10.82 -5.21 8.10
N THR A 110 10.41 -5.94 9.14
CA THR A 110 10.71 -5.62 10.54
C THR A 110 11.59 -6.69 11.22
N PRO A 111 12.73 -7.10 10.62
CA PRO A 111 13.58 -8.16 11.15
C PRO A 111 14.16 -7.82 12.54
N ALA A 112 14.20 -6.54 12.91
CA ALA A 112 14.69 -6.06 14.20
C ALA A 112 13.69 -6.22 15.36
N GLY A 113 12.45 -6.66 15.13
CA GLY A 113 11.51 -6.86 16.23
C GLY A 113 10.90 -5.58 16.82
N ALA A 114 11.16 -4.42 16.21
CA ALA A 114 10.70 -3.13 16.69
C ALA A 114 10.07 -2.35 15.54
N PRO A 115 8.96 -1.62 15.77
CA PRO A 115 8.57 -0.56 14.86
C PRO A 115 9.78 0.37 14.78
N PRO A 116 10.32 0.62 13.58
CA PRO A 116 11.50 1.44 13.45
C PRO A 116 11.20 2.82 14.03
N ALA A 117 12.07 3.25 14.94
CA ALA A 117 11.94 4.53 15.59
C ALA A 117 11.91 5.62 14.51
N ALA A 118 10.78 6.31 14.41
CA ALA A 118 10.61 7.49 13.57
C ALA A 118 11.56 8.61 14.03
#